data_AF-A0A6B3H1V9-F1
#
_entry.id   AF-A0A6B3H1V9-F1
#
_cell.length_a   1.000
_cell.length_b   1.000
_cell.length_c   1.000
_cell.angle_alpha   90.00
_cell.angle_beta   90.00
_cell.angle_gamma   90.00
#
_symmetry.space_group_name_H-M   'P 1'
#
loop_
_entity.id
_entity.type
_entity.pdbx_description
1 polymer ?
#
loop_
_entity_poly.entity_id
_entity_poly.type
_entity_poly.pdbx_seq_one_letter_code
_entity_poly.pdbx_strand_id
1 'polypeptide(L)'
;RDRQVVVLDAQGEDGVGEWNLIAQELGITPIRLDPTAALNGGIRLNPLDPSITTTGQLALLRTIIEVAMGHGLDERSGFALKVAHAYVTTTITDRQPVLMDIVEQLRHPEPESAEAMNVDIDDVRAWGLDVALVLDRLVDGDLRGMFDGPTTVGIDL
;
A
#
# COMPACT_ATOMS: atom_id res chain seq x y z
N ARG A 1 -31.76 7.82 3.60
CA ARG A 1 -30.70 6.87 3.23
C ARG A 1 -29.48 7.72 2.97
N ASP A 2 -28.56 7.78 3.92
CA ASP A 2 -27.39 8.65 3.82
C ASP A 2 -26.51 8.13 2.68
N ARG A 3 -26.28 8.99 1.69
CA ARG A 3 -25.41 8.69 0.55
C ARG A 3 -24.03 9.21 0.90
N GLN A 4 -23.05 8.32 0.95
CA GLN A 4 -21.65 8.71 1.01
C GLN A 4 -21.12 8.87 -0.41
N VAL A 5 -20.34 9.93 -0.61
CA VAL A 5 -19.66 10.22 -1.88
C VAL A 5 -18.18 10.37 -1.56
N VAL A 6 -17.34 9.62 -2.27
CA VAL A 6 -15.89 9.75 -2.21
C VAL A 6 -15.43 10.30 -3.54
N VAL A 7 -14.59 11.34 -3.49
CA VAL A 7 -14.04 11.99 -4.68
C VAL A 7 -12.52 11.94 -4.60
N LEU A 8 -11.90 11.38 -5.63
CA LEU A 8 -10.47 11.51 -5.85
C LEU A 8 -10.24 12.78 -6.67
N ASP A 9 -9.75 13.82 -5.99
CA ASP A 9 -9.59 15.15 -6.55
C ASP A 9 -8.10 15.41 -6.83
N ALA A 10 -7.69 15.21 -8.08
CA ALA A 10 -6.32 15.49 -8.51
C ALA A 10 -6.08 17.00 -8.52
N GLN A 11 -4.93 17.42 -7.98
CA GLN A 11 -4.58 18.84 -7.93
C GLN A 11 -4.21 19.36 -9.33
N GLY A 12 -4.73 20.56 -9.66
CA GLY A 12 -4.29 21.32 -10.83
C GLY A 12 -2.94 22.00 -10.61
N GLU A 13 -2.52 22.81 -11.59
CA GLU A 13 -1.25 23.57 -11.53
C GLU A 13 -1.17 24.56 -10.35
N ASP A 14 -2.32 24.95 -9.79
CA ASP A 14 -2.44 25.84 -8.63
C ASP A 14 -2.34 25.10 -7.28
N GLY A 15 -2.15 23.78 -7.31
CA GLY A 15 -2.07 22.93 -6.12
C GLY A 15 -3.42 22.65 -5.46
N VAL A 16 -4.53 22.96 -6.14
CA VAL A 16 -5.89 22.78 -5.63
C VAL A 16 -6.70 21.95 -6.62
N GLY A 17 -7.52 21.03 -6.11
CA GLY A 17 -8.43 20.25 -6.95
C GLY A 17 -9.79 20.94 -7.14
N GLU A 18 -10.54 20.50 -8.14
CA GLU A 18 -11.82 21.11 -8.56
C GLU A 18 -12.89 21.04 -7.44
N TRP A 19 -12.76 20.07 -6.53
CA TRP A 19 -13.73 19.85 -5.46
C TRP A 19 -13.42 20.62 -4.18
N ASN A 20 -12.26 21.28 -4.11
CA ASN A 20 -11.86 22.00 -2.91
C ASN A 20 -12.86 23.10 -2.50
N LEU A 21 -13.46 23.82 -3.46
CA LEU A 21 -14.49 24.83 -3.18
C LEU A 21 -15.77 24.20 -2.60
N ILE A 22 -16.19 23.05 -3.13
CA ILE A 22 -17.36 22.33 -2.62
C ILE A 22 -17.09 21.81 -1.21
N ALA A 23 -15.90 21.26 -0.96
CA ALA A 23 -15.51 20.78 0.36
C ALA A 23 -15.52 21.92 1.40
N GLN A 24 -15.01 23.10 1.03
CA GLN A 24 -15.02 24.29 1.89
C GLN A 24 -16.46 24.74 2.22
N GLU A 25 -17.33 24.83 1.21
CA GLU A 25 -18.73 25.23 1.40
C GLU A 25 -19.49 24.24 2.30
N LEU A 26 -19.15 22.94 2.21
CA LEU A 26 -19.73 21.89 3.05
C LEU A 26 -19.06 21.76 4.43
N GLY A 27 -18.02 22.54 4.73
CA GLY A 27 -17.25 22.43 5.98
C GLY A 27 -16.48 21.11 6.14
N ILE A 28 -16.22 20.41 5.03
CA ILE A 28 -15.49 19.14 4.99
C ILE A 28 -14.00 19.45 4.88
N THR A 29 -13.18 18.78 5.71
CA THR A 29 -11.72 18.82 5.58
C THR A 29 -11.26 17.68 4.68
N PRO A 30 -10.76 17.94 3.46
CA PRO A 30 -10.29 16.89 2.57
C PRO A 30 -9.06 16.18 3.15
N ILE A 31 -8.95 14.88 2.88
CA ILE A 31 -7.70 14.15 3.10
C ILE A 31 -6.72 14.58 2.01
N ARG A 32 -5.58 15.13 2.41
CA ARG A 32 -4.51 15.54 1.50
C ARG A 32 -3.32 14.60 1.64
N LEU A 33 -3.01 13.92 0.54
CA LEU A 33 -1.79 13.14 0.37
C LEU A 33 -0.75 14.04 -0.29
N ASP A 34 0.17 14.55 0.52
CA ASP A 34 1.26 15.42 0.07
C ASP A 34 2.58 14.86 0.64
N PRO A 35 3.50 14.38 -0.22
CA PRO A 35 4.77 13.81 0.22
C PRO A 35 5.57 14.76 1.13
N THR A 36 5.51 16.07 0.89
CA THR A 36 6.27 17.06 1.65
C THR A 36 5.66 17.33 3.02
N ALA A 37 4.32 17.35 3.11
CA ALA A 37 3.60 17.48 4.37
C ALA A 37 3.71 16.20 5.20
N ALA A 38 3.77 15.04 4.55
CA ALA A 38 3.84 13.74 5.18
C ALA A 38 5.10 13.59 6.07
N LEU A 39 6.23 14.14 5.63
CA LEU A 39 7.48 14.21 6.41
C LEU A 39 7.37 15.05 7.69
N ASN A 40 6.36 15.92 7.78
CA ASN A 40 6.11 16.81 8.92
C ASN A 40 4.85 16.42 9.72
N GLY A 41 4.48 15.13 9.70
CA GLY A 41 3.32 14.62 10.43
C GLY A 41 2.00 14.78 9.69
N GLY A 42 2.05 14.88 8.36
CA GLY A 42 0.87 14.84 7.49
C GLY A 42 0.08 13.53 7.58
N ILE A 43 -0.98 13.45 6.77
CA ILE A 43 -1.87 12.29 6.74
C ILE A 43 -1.15 11.08 6.14
N ARG A 44 -1.29 9.93 6.80
CA ARG A 44 -0.92 8.61 6.31
C ARG A 44 -2.15 7.78 6.00
N LEU A 45 -2.09 7.05 4.89
CA LEU A 45 -3.04 6.00 4.55
C LEU A 45 -2.26 4.70 4.37
N ASN A 46 -2.55 3.70 5.20
CA ASN A 46 -1.86 2.43 5.14
C ASN A 46 -2.59 1.47 4.20
N PRO A 47 -1.96 0.97 3.10
CA PRO A 47 -2.58 -0.01 2.21
C PRO A 47 -2.87 -1.35 2.89
N LEU A 48 -2.28 -1.58 4.07
CA LEU A 48 -2.45 -2.76 4.91
C LEU A 48 -3.32 -2.48 6.15
N ASP A 49 -4.07 -1.37 6.17
CA ASP A 49 -4.98 -1.07 7.27
C ASP A 49 -5.98 -2.24 7.47
N PRO A 50 -6.16 -2.75 8.70
CA PRO A 50 -7.10 -3.84 8.99
C PRO A 50 -8.57 -3.54 8.66
N SER A 51 -8.98 -2.28 8.47
CA SER A 51 -10.33 -1.96 7.97
C SER A 51 -10.53 -2.42 6.52
N ILE A 52 -9.44 -2.51 5.76
CA ILE A 52 -9.45 -2.97 4.37
C ILE A 52 -9.46 -4.51 4.36
N THR A 53 -10.38 -5.11 3.60
CA THR A 53 -10.41 -6.56 3.44
C THR A 53 -9.07 -7.11 2.92
N THR A 54 -8.65 -8.30 3.35
CA THR A 54 -7.41 -8.94 2.91
C THR A 54 -7.28 -8.99 1.37
N THR A 55 -8.37 -9.30 0.66
CA THR A 55 -8.39 -9.27 -0.82
C THR A 55 -8.18 -7.86 -1.37
N GLY A 56 -8.79 -6.85 -0.73
CA GLY A 56 -8.63 -5.45 -1.09
C GLY A 56 -7.20 -4.95 -0.89
N GLN A 57 -6.57 -5.31 0.25
CA GLN A 57 -5.16 -4.99 0.51
C GLN A 57 -4.26 -5.57 -0.58
N LEU A 58 -4.41 -6.85 -0.91
CA LEU A 58 -3.62 -7.49 -1.96
C LEU A 58 -3.83 -6.83 -3.34
N ALA A 59 -5.07 -6.46 -3.68
CA ALA A 59 -5.39 -5.76 -4.93
C ALA A 59 -4.77 -4.35 -4.99
N LEU A 60 -4.78 -3.62 -3.87
CA LEU A 60 -4.15 -2.31 -3.75
C LEU A 60 -2.63 -2.41 -3.88
N LEU A 61 -1.99 -3.35 -3.17
CA LEU A 61 -0.56 -3.59 -3.29
C LEU A 61 -0.18 -3.90 -4.74
N ARG A 62 -0.90 -4.82 -5.38
CA ARG A 62 -0.69 -5.17 -6.78
C ARG A 62 -0.79 -3.93 -7.68
N THR A 63 -1.81 -3.11 -7.50
CA THR A 63 -2.01 -1.90 -8.29
C THR A 63 -0.88 -0.89 -8.10
N ILE A 64 -0.44 -0.65 -6.86
CA ILE A 64 0.69 0.25 -6.54
C ILE A 64 1.95 -0.23 -7.27
N ILE A 65 2.25 -1.53 -7.19
CA ILE A 65 3.44 -2.13 -7.79
C ILE A 65 3.38 -2.05 -9.32
N GLU A 66 2.26 -2.45 -9.93
CA GLU A 66 2.07 -2.43 -11.39
C GLU A 66 2.18 -1.02 -11.98
N VAL A 67 1.60 -0.02 -11.29
CA VAL A 67 1.73 1.39 -11.68
C VAL A 67 3.19 1.84 -11.61
N ALA A 68 3.89 1.50 -10.54
CA ALA A 68 5.29 1.88 -10.34
C ALA A 68 6.27 1.18 -11.29
N MET A 69 5.93 -0.03 -11.75
CA MET A 69 6.68 -0.79 -12.76
C MET A 69 6.35 -0.35 -14.19
N GLY A 70 5.16 0.22 -14.42
CA GLY A 70 4.66 0.58 -15.74
C GLY A 70 4.17 -0.62 -16.58
N HIS A 71 4.01 -1.79 -15.95
CA HIS A 71 3.49 -2.99 -16.58
C HIS A 71 2.82 -3.91 -15.54
N GLY A 72 2.06 -4.90 -16.03
CA GLY A 72 1.41 -5.89 -15.18
C GLY A 72 2.42 -6.81 -14.47
N LEU A 73 2.02 -7.30 -13.30
CA LEU A 73 2.82 -8.22 -12.50
C LEU A 73 2.65 -9.65 -13.04
N ASP A 74 3.76 -10.34 -13.29
CA ASP A 74 3.74 -11.73 -13.74
C ASP A 74 3.21 -12.68 -12.65
N GLU A 75 2.90 -13.93 -13.02
CA GLU A 75 2.30 -14.91 -12.12
C GLU A 75 3.20 -15.29 -10.94
N ARG A 76 4.51 -15.35 -11.14
CA ARG A 76 5.49 -15.74 -10.11
C ARG A 76 5.66 -14.61 -9.10
N SER A 77 5.84 -13.38 -9.59
CA SER A 77 5.90 -12.19 -8.75
C SER A 77 4.57 -11.97 -8.00
N GLY A 78 3.44 -12.25 -8.67
CA GLY A 78 2.12 -12.24 -8.05
C GLY A 78 1.95 -13.29 -6.96
N PHE A 79 2.51 -14.50 -7.14
CA PHE A 79 2.54 -15.53 -6.11
C PHE A 79 3.38 -15.09 -4.90
N ALA A 80 4.60 -14.59 -5.13
CA ALA A 80 5.48 -14.11 -4.07
C ALA A 80 4.83 -13.00 -3.22
N LEU A 81 4.19 -12.02 -3.87
CA LEU A 81 3.42 -10.97 -3.20
C LEU A 81 2.27 -11.54 -2.36
N LYS A 82 1.53 -12.50 -2.92
CA LYS A 82 0.39 -13.12 -2.23
C LYS A 82 0.83 -13.85 -0.95
N VAL A 83 1.90 -14.65 -1.01
CA VAL A 83 2.38 -15.39 0.16
C VAL A 83 3.00 -14.47 1.21
N ALA A 84 3.70 -13.41 0.77
CA ALA A 84 4.23 -12.40 1.67
C ALA A 84 3.11 -11.65 2.42
N HIS A 85 2.08 -11.22 1.69
CA HIS A 85 0.90 -10.57 2.27
C HIS A 85 0.14 -11.47 3.25
N ALA A 86 -0.08 -12.73 2.90
CA ALA A 86 -0.74 -13.70 3.78
C ALA A 86 0.04 -13.91 5.08
N TYR A 87 1.36 -14.06 5.00
CA TYR A 87 2.20 -14.18 6.18
C TYR A 87 2.10 -12.92 7.05
N VAL A 88 2.37 -11.74 6.50
CA VAL A 88 2.35 -10.47 7.24
C VAL A 88 1.01 -10.24 7.94
N THR A 89 -0.09 -10.50 7.25
CA THR A 89 -1.45 -10.31 7.82
C THR A 89 -1.76 -11.29 8.95
N THR A 90 -1.13 -12.47 8.97
CA THR A 90 -1.38 -13.49 10.00
C THR A 90 -0.42 -13.39 11.18
N THR A 91 0.80 -12.87 10.97
CA THR A 91 1.85 -12.84 12.00
C THR A 91 1.92 -11.50 12.74
N ILE A 92 1.60 -10.39 12.07
CA ILE A 92 1.64 -9.05 12.68
C ILE A 92 0.26 -8.71 13.21
N THR A 93 0.05 -8.96 14.50
CA THR A 93 -1.25 -8.76 15.18
C THR A 93 -1.22 -7.70 16.28
N ASP A 94 -0.04 -7.28 16.72
CA ASP A 94 0.17 -6.33 17.82
C ASP A 94 0.14 -4.86 17.36
N ARG A 95 0.24 -4.62 16.05
CA ARG A 95 0.18 -3.31 15.39
C ARG A 95 -0.44 -3.43 14.00
N GLN A 96 -0.68 -2.30 13.34
CA GLN A 96 -0.94 -2.32 11.90
C GLN A 96 0.32 -2.79 11.16
N PRO A 97 0.22 -3.78 10.25
CA PRO A 97 1.30 -4.08 9.32
C PRO A 97 1.52 -2.91 8.36
N VAL A 98 2.74 -2.71 7.89
CA VAL A 98 3.14 -1.61 6.98
C VAL A 98 3.90 -2.16 5.77
N LEU A 99 4.09 -1.34 4.73
CA LEU A 99 4.72 -1.78 3.48
C LEU A 99 6.10 -2.43 3.68
N MET A 100 6.88 -1.96 4.65
CA MET A 100 8.19 -2.54 4.97
C MET A 100 8.11 -3.98 5.49
N ASP A 101 7.00 -4.39 6.12
CA ASP A 101 6.81 -5.78 6.54
C ASP A 101 6.65 -6.69 5.31
N ILE A 102 5.97 -6.21 4.27
CA ILE A 102 5.83 -6.92 2.99
C ILE A 102 7.19 -7.00 2.29
N VAL A 103 7.96 -5.92 2.27
CA VAL A 103 9.32 -5.89 1.69
C VAL A 103 10.21 -6.91 2.38
N GLU A 104 10.21 -6.95 3.71
CA GLU A 104 10.99 -7.89 4.48
C GLU A 104 10.58 -9.33 4.16
N GLN A 105 9.28 -9.61 4.11
CA GLN A 105 8.78 -10.94 3.83
C GLN A 105 9.03 -11.40 2.39
N LEU A 106 9.06 -10.49 1.42
CA LEU A 106 9.46 -10.81 0.04
C LEU A 106 10.95 -11.19 -0.05
N ARG A 107 11.81 -10.58 0.78
CA ARG A 107 13.25 -10.90 0.86
C ARG A 107 13.53 -12.19 1.63
N HIS A 108 12.68 -12.52 2.59
CA HIS A 108 12.82 -13.67 3.48
C HIS A 108 11.52 -14.49 3.52
N PRO A 109 11.12 -15.14 2.40
CA PRO A 109 9.91 -15.96 2.39
C PRO A 109 10.04 -17.17 3.33
N GLU A 110 8.90 -17.63 3.83
CA GLU A 110 8.85 -18.83 4.68
C GLU A 110 8.90 -20.13 3.85
N PRO A 111 9.50 -21.22 4.36
CA PRO A 111 9.63 -22.50 3.67
C PRO A 111 8.30 -23.06 3.14
N GLU A 112 7.19 -22.88 3.85
CA GLU A 112 5.86 -23.36 3.46
C GLU A 112 5.41 -22.83 2.10
N SER A 113 5.87 -21.64 1.71
CA SER A 113 5.56 -21.05 0.40
C SER A 113 6.24 -21.80 -0.76
N ALA A 114 7.44 -22.33 -0.54
CA ALA A 114 8.17 -23.14 -1.51
C ALA A 114 7.59 -24.55 -1.60
N GLU A 115 7.23 -25.14 -0.46
CA GLU A 115 6.56 -26.44 -0.38
C GLU A 115 5.23 -26.44 -1.15
N ALA A 116 4.42 -25.38 -1.02
CA ALA A 116 3.14 -25.25 -1.70
C ALA A 116 3.24 -25.28 -3.24
N MET A 117 4.40 -24.88 -3.79
CA MET A 117 4.67 -24.86 -5.23
C MET A 117 5.63 -25.98 -5.68
N ASN A 118 6.15 -26.78 -4.74
CA ASN A 118 7.18 -27.79 -4.98
C ASN A 118 8.41 -27.21 -5.73
N VAL A 119 8.95 -26.11 -5.19
CA VAL A 119 10.14 -25.38 -5.69
C VAL A 119 11.16 -25.15 -4.57
N ASP A 120 12.31 -24.55 -4.90
CA ASP A 120 13.27 -24.11 -3.89
C ASP A 120 12.82 -22.77 -3.26
N ILE A 121 13.20 -22.52 -2.01
CA ILE A 121 12.93 -21.23 -1.35
C ILE A 121 13.66 -20.08 -2.06
N ASP A 122 14.81 -20.37 -2.67
CA ASP A 122 15.55 -19.39 -3.46
C ASP A 122 14.77 -18.97 -4.73
N ASP A 123 13.95 -19.87 -5.30
CA ASP A 123 13.07 -19.52 -6.41
C ASP A 123 11.99 -18.52 -5.98
N VAL A 124 11.32 -18.79 -4.84
CA VAL A 124 10.29 -17.89 -4.30
C VAL A 124 10.87 -16.52 -3.96
N ARG A 125 12.08 -16.49 -3.36
CA ARG A 125 12.79 -15.24 -3.08
C ARG A 125 13.10 -14.48 -4.37
N ALA A 126 13.58 -15.17 -5.40
CA ALA A 126 13.88 -14.55 -6.70
C ALA A 126 12.61 -13.95 -7.34
N TRP A 127 11.47 -14.61 -7.23
CA TRP A 127 10.19 -14.08 -7.73
C TRP A 127 9.73 -12.82 -6.97
N GLY A 128 10.06 -12.70 -5.70
CA GLY A 128 9.69 -11.54 -4.88
C GLY A 128 10.63 -10.34 -4.98
N LEU A 129 11.85 -10.52 -5.49
CA LEU A 129 12.92 -9.53 -5.37
C LEU A 129 12.61 -8.21 -6.11
N ASP A 130 12.15 -8.28 -7.35
CA ASP A 130 11.81 -7.08 -8.13
C ASP A 130 10.67 -6.30 -7.47
N VAL A 131 9.69 -7.01 -6.90
CA VAL A 131 8.59 -6.41 -6.13
C VAL A 131 9.12 -5.73 -4.88
N ALA A 132 10.01 -6.40 -4.14
CA ALA A 132 10.62 -5.84 -2.93
C ALA A 132 11.39 -4.56 -3.25
N LEU A 133 12.19 -4.54 -4.32
CA LEU A 133 12.96 -3.37 -4.74
C LEU A 133 12.08 -2.20 -5.17
N VAL A 134 10.97 -2.48 -5.85
CA VAL A 134 10.01 -1.43 -6.23
C VAL A 134 9.33 -0.82 -5.02
N LEU A 135 8.85 -1.64 -4.08
CA LEU A 135 8.23 -1.16 -2.85
C LEU A 135 9.20 -0.38 -1.96
N ASP A 136 10.44 -0.86 -1.81
CA ASP A 136 11.51 -0.19 -1.05
C ASP A 136 11.78 1.21 -1.62
N ARG A 137 11.95 1.31 -2.95
CA ARG A 137 12.13 2.60 -3.64
C ARG A 137 10.94 3.54 -3.46
N LEU A 138 9.71 3.02 -3.50
CA LEU A 138 8.50 3.83 -3.33
C LEU A 138 8.41 4.39 -1.91
N VAL A 139 8.67 3.55 -0.91
CA VAL A 139 8.66 3.95 0.52
C VAL A 139 9.76 4.97 0.82
N ASP A 140 10.94 4.84 0.23
CA ASP A 140 12.02 5.83 0.39
C ASP A 140 11.80 7.12 -0.43
N GLY A 141 10.97 7.05 -1.48
CA GLY A 141 10.73 8.11 -2.45
C GLY A 141 9.29 8.61 -2.45
N ASP A 142 8.55 8.29 -3.52
CA ASP A 142 7.27 8.94 -3.85
C ASP A 142 6.15 8.71 -2.83
N LEU A 143 6.22 7.63 -2.03
CA LEU A 143 5.24 7.30 -1.00
C LEU A 143 5.70 7.66 0.42
N ARG A 144 6.91 8.20 0.55
CA ARG A 144 7.55 8.47 1.83
C ARG A 144 6.68 9.37 2.70
N GLY A 145 6.49 8.96 3.94
CA GLY A 145 5.64 9.62 4.92
C GLY A 145 4.14 9.43 4.73
N MET A 146 3.66 8.98 3.55
CA MET A 146 2.23 8.88 3.22
C MET A 146 1.68 7.46 3.35
N PHE A 147 2.47 6.43 3.02
CA PHE A 147 2.03 5.02 3.01
C PHE A 147 2.96 4.09 3.80
N ASP A 148 3.99 4.62 4.44
CA ASP A 148 5.07 3.90 5.12
C ASP A 148 4.85 3.75 6.64
N GLY A 149 3.63 4.05 7.11
CA GLY A 149 3.27 3.93 8.52
C GLY A 149 1.76 3.68 8.71
N PRO A 150 1.32 3.53 9.97
CA PRO A 150 -0.10 3.32 10.28
C PRO A 150 -0.96 4.47 9.76
N THR A 151 -2.21 4.15 9.37
CA THR A 151 -3.21 5.15 8.96
C THR A 151 -3.38 6.17 10.08
N THR A 152 -3.43 7.46 9.71
CA THR A 152 -3.64 8.53 10.70
C THR A 152 -4.98 8.38 11.40
N VAL A 153 -4.98 8.48 12.74
CA VAL A 153 -6.18 8.36 13.57
C VAL A 153 -7.26 9.35 13.12
N GLY A 154 -8.51 8.85 13.06
CA GLY A 154 -9.68 9.65 12.67
C GLY A 154 -10.02 9.61 11.19
N ILE A 155 -9.26 8.86 10.39
CA ILE A 155 -9.61 8.52 9.01
C ILE A 155 -10.44 7.25 9.00
N ASP A 156 -11.55 7.28 8.25
CA ASP A 156 -12.44 6.15 8.00
C ASP A 156 -12.18 5.64 6.58
N LEU A 157 -11.80 4.36 6.46
CA LEU A 157 -11.33 3.67 5.25
C LEU A 157 -12.28 2.55 4.85
#